data_AF-A0A5N9D0F9-F1
#
_entry.id   AF-A0A5N9D0F9-F1
#
_cell.length_a   1.000
_cell.length_b   1.000
_cell.length_c   1.000
_cell.angle_alpha   90.00
_cell.angle_beta   90.00
_cell.angle_gamma   90.00
#
_symmetry.space_group_name_H-M   'P 1'
#
loop_
_entity.id
_entity.type
_entity.pdbx_description
1 polymer ?
#
loop_
_entity_poly.entity_id
_entity_poly.type
_entity_poly.pdbx_seq_one_letter_code
_entity_poly.pdbx_strand_id
1 'polypeptide(L)'
;IDVAKFVIEDAAGLADIDWERLGESIRLATRMLDNVIDANKYAVDAIEDMTRNTRKLGLGLMGFADMLVLLGIPYDTEEAVELGRRLMRSFMDNADAESLVMAEERGPFPAWHESTAAQQGEKPFRNACRLTVAPTGTISMIAGASSGIEPIFSLAFRKQNILEGKTLYYVDKNFERIAEDRGFYSDELLEHLSNGGSLQDRDEVPDDVKRLFHVASDISPRDHVLMQAAFQESTDAGISKTINFPNEATVEDVEDAYLLAWESRCKGITVYRAGSREKEVLTTGTTDSAQAAEAVLDDETPVSIPQYITPADRPATLHGITRRVRTGRGNLFVTVNMSSDDRPFEVFATHGKAGGNDAAMAEAVSRMASLALRSGIDPVDVSEQLRGITDVPVWDDGVMIRSVPDAIASVLDRIDEEASALPGQDELAEGESSQAEMFNPPSPKELGLPTTQPVQVPVAMINQEQRVEVPVGAYSSELCPECSSGLAHIEGCEKCFNCGYSKC
;
A
#
# COMPACT_ATOMS: atom_id res chain seq x y z
N ILE A 1 1.96 21.99 -6.79
CA ILE A 1 1.08 23.10 -7.22
C ILE A 1 0.20 22.60 -8.36
N ASP A 2 -1.11 22.82 -8.28
CA ASP A 2 -2.02 22.49 -9.36
C ASP A 2 -1.99 23.61 -10.39
N VAL A 3 -1.39 23.37 -11.57
CA VAL A 3 -1.10 24.44 -12.53
C VAL A 3 -2.33 24.85 -13.35
N ALA A 4 -3.30 23.96 -13.57
CA ALA A 4 -4.53 24.28 -14.29
C ALA A 4 -5.33 25.43 -13.64
N LYS A 5 -5.24 25.57 -12.31
CA LYS A 5 -5.87 26.67 -11.55
C LYS A 5 -5.25 28.06 -11.78
N PHE A 6 -4.26 28.17 -12.66
CA PHE A 6 -3.61 29.41 -13.11
C PHE A 6 -3.86 29.71 -14.59
N VAL A 7 -4.61 28.88 -15.32
CA VAL A 7 -5.14 29.27 -16.63
C VAL A 7 -6.27 30.28 -16.41
N ILE A 8 -6.26 31.36 -17.19
CA ILE A 8 -7.26 32.43 -17.19
C ILE A 8 -7.75 32.65 -18.62
N GLU A 9 -9.02 33.00 -18.78
CA GLU A 9 -9.60 33.39 -20.07
C GLU A 9 -9.78 34.91 -20.11
N ASP A 10 -9.39 35.54 -21.23
CA ASP A 10 -9.61 36.95 -21.46
C ASP A 10 -11.05 37.27 -21.93
N ALA A 11 -11.36 38.55 -22.11
CA ALA A 11 -12.69 38.97 -22.55
C ALA A 11 -13.05 38.57 -24.01
N ALA A 12 -12.10 38.03 -24.77
CA ALA A 12 -12.30 37.47 -26.10
C ALA A 12 -12.35 35.92 -26.10
N GLY A 13 -12.19 35.28 -24.93
CA GLY A 13 -12.16 33.81 -24.78
C GLY A 13 -10.80 33.19 -25.12
N LEU A 14 -9.72 33.97 -25.14
CA LEU A 14 -8.35 33.44 -25.28
C LEU A 14 -7.83 33.03 -23.92
N ALA A 15 -7.37 31.77 -23.82
CA ALA A 15 -6.75 31.23 -22.62
C ALA A 15 -5.25 31.60 -22.56
N ASP A 16 -4.79 32.07 -21.40
CA ASP A 16 -3.37 32.33 -21.07
C ASP A 16 -3.10 31.94 -19.61
N ILE A 17 -1.84 32.00 -19.18
CA ILE A 17 -1.41 31.63 -17.84
C ILE A 17 -1.16 32.89 -16.99
N ASP A 18 -1.75 32.93 -15.80
CA ASP A 18 -1.45 33.91 -14.76
C ASP A 18 -0.09 33.63 -14.12
N TRP A 19 0.97 34.01 -14.84
CA TRP A 19 2.37 33.82 -14.44
C TRP A 19 2.73 34.56 -13.14
N GLU A 20 2.07 35.68 -12.83
CA GLU A 20 2.33 36.46 -11.61
C GLU A 20 1.81 35.71 -10.38
N ARG A 21 0.53 35.32 -10.39
CA ARG A 21 -0.10 34.53 -9.30
C ARG A 21 0.51 33.14 -9.16
N LEU A 22 0.95 32.53 -10.26
CA LEU A 22 1.72 31.28 -10.24
C LEU A 22 3.06 31.49 -9.52
N GLY A 23 3.81 32.54 -9.87
CA GLY A 23 5.06 32.92 -9.21
C GLY A 23 4.89 33.17 -7.71
N GLU A 24 3.87 33.92 -7.30
CA GLU A 24 3.50 34.11 -5.89
C GLU A 24 3.26 32.78 -5.17
N SER A 25 2.51 31.88 -5.81
CA SER A 25 2.17 30.57 -5.26
C SER A 25 3.41 29.66 -5.13
N ILE A 26 4.36 29.73 -6.07
CA ILE A 26 5.64 29.01 -6.02
C ILE A 26 6.49 29.52 -4.85
N ARG A 27 6.61 30.85 -4.67
CA ARG A 27 7.36 31.45 -3.56
C ARG A 27 6.73 31.06 -2.21
N LEU A 28 5.42 31.21 -2.07
CA LEU A 28 4.69 30.82 -0.85
C LEU A 28 4.85 29.32 -0.53
N ALA A 29 4.74 28.44 -1.54
CA ALA A 29 4.93 27.00 -1.35
C ALA A 29 6.39 26.65 -0.98
N THR A 30 7.38 27.31 -1.57
CA THR A 30 8.81 27.16 -1.21
C THR A 30 9.04 27.50 0.27
N ARG A 31 8.53 28.65 0.74
CA ARG A 31 8.60 29.03 2.17
C ARG A 31 7.84 28.08 3.08
N MET A 32 6.66 27.60 2.65
CA MET A 32 5.89 26.62 3.41
C MET A 32 6.69 25.32 3.60
N LEU A 33 7.34 24.82 2.55
CA LEU A 33 8.16 23.60 2.60
C LEU A 33 9.43 23.79 3.47
N ASP A 34 10.08 24.96 3.46
CA ASP A 34 11.18 25.24 4.39
C ASP A 34 10.70 25.24 5.86
N ASN A 35 9.50 25.76 6.14
CA ASN A 35 8.91 25.70 7.49
C ASN A 35 8.61 24.26 7.93
N VAL A 36 8.24 23.36 7.00
CA VAL A 36 7.95 21.95 7.32
C VAL A 36 9.19 21.24 7.89
N ILE A 37 10.40 21.54 7.41
CA ILE A 37 11.65 20.97 7.95
C ILE A 37 11.76 21.21 9.46
N ASP A 38 11.43 22.43 9.91
CA ASP A 38 11.58 22.79 11.33
C ASP A 38 10.40 22.32 12.20
N ALA A 39 9.22 22.14 11.61
CA ALA A 39 8.02 21.65 12.28
C ALA A 39 7.89 20.11 12.31
N ASN A 40 8.65 19.39 11.48
CA ASN A 40 8.57 17.94 11.37
C ASN A 40 9.14 17.22 12.61
N LYS A 41 8.70 15.98 12.83
CA LYS A 41 9.31 15.05 13.79
C LYS A 41 9.88 13.86 13.02
N TYR A 42 11.16 13.58 13.26
CA TYR A 42 11.89 12.53 12.56
C TYR A 42 11.89 11.23 13.37
N ALA A 43 11.95 10.10 12.68
CA ALA A 43 11.94 8.78 13.31
C ALA A 43 13.28 8.39 13.95
N VAL A 44 14.39 8.92 13.43
CA VAL A 44 15.76 8.73 13.94
C VAL A 44 16.59 9.99 13.72
N ASP A 45 17.50 10.28 14.66
CA ASP A 45 18.33 11.49 14.71
C ASP A 45 19.13 11.70 13.40
N ALA A 46 19.66 10.63 12.81
CA ALA A 46 20.43 10.70 11.57
C ALA A 46 19.64 11.26 10.36
N ILE A 47 18.31 11.09 10.34
CA ILE A 47 17.45 11.71 9.32
C ILE A 47 17.21 13.18 9.64
N GLU A 48 17.02 13.53 10.92
CA GLU A 48 16.88 14.92 11.36
C GLU A 48 18.12 15.73 11.03
N ASP A 49 19.30 15.25 11.44
CA ASP A 49 20.60 15.87 11.17
C ASP A 49 20.80 16.12 9.68
N MET A 50 20.62 15.10 8.84
CA MET A 50 20.81 15.22 7.39
C MET A 50 19.79 16.19 6.75
N THR A 51 18.53 16.17 7.21
CA THR A 51 17.48 17.05 6.68
C THR A 51 17.71 18.50 7.10
N ARG A 52 18.09 18.75 8.36
CA ARG A 52 18.42 20.09 8.85
C ARG A 52 19.71 20.65 8.24
N ASN A 53 20.71 19.81 8.00
CA ASN A 53 22.01 20.18 7.42
C ASN A 53 21.91 20.59 5.93
N THR A 54 21.04 19.92 5.16
CA THR A 54 20.92 20.14 3.70
C THR A 54 19.65 20.90 3.27
N ARG A 55 18.60 20.86 4.09
CA ARG A 55 17.31 21.53 3.87
C ARG A 55 16.71 21.35 2.48
N LYS A 56 16.83 20.14 1.92
CA LYS A 56 16.28 19.82 0.58
C LYS A 56 14.76 19.86 0.60
N LEU A 57 14.18 20.52 -0.39
CA LEU A 57 12.75 20.57 -0.66
C LEU A 57 12.40 19.74 -1.90
N GLY A 58 11.11 19.43 -2.04
CA GLY A 58 10.56 18.73 -3.20
C GLY A 58 9.31 19.46 -3.70
N LEU A 59 9.43 20.71 -4.11
CA LEU A 59 8.33 21.43 -4.74
C LEU A 59 8.15 20.94 -6.18
N GLY A 60 6.93 20.54 -6.53
CA GLY A 60 6.54 20.08 -7.85
C GLY A 60 5.13 20.51 -8.23
N LEU A 61 4.62 19.96 -9.32
CA LEU A 61 3.33 20.32 -9.91
C LEU A 61 2.41 19.12 -10.15
N MET A 62 1.15 19.41 -10.47
CA MET A 62 0.10 18.50 -10.94
C MET A 62 -0.89 19.31 -11.81
N GLY A 63 -1.79 18.65 -12.54
CA GLY A 63 -2.74 19.32 -13.44
C GLY A 63 -2.11 19.86 -14.73
N PHE A 64 -0.98 19.31 -15.18
CA PHE A 64 -0.33 19.76 -16.42
C PHE A 64 -1.11 19.39 -17.68
N ALA A 65 -1.68 18.18 -17.73
CA ALA A 65 -2.53 17.78 -18.85
C ALA A 65 -3.83 18.60 -18.89
N ASP A 66 -4.42 18.91 -17.74
CA ASP A 66 -5.59 19.79 -17.65
C ASP A 66 -5.26 21.22 -18.14
N MET A 67 -4.10 21.76 -17.76
CA MET A 67 -3.61 23.05 -18.26
C MET A 67 -3.48 23.04 -19.78
N LEU A 68 -2.91 21.97 -20.36
CA LEU A 68 -2.78 21.81 -21.80
C LEU A 68 -4.15 21.77 -22.50
N VAL A 69 -5.10 21.00 -21.96
CA VAL A 69 -6.49 20.94 -22.48
C VAL A 69 -7.18 22.31 -22.40
N LEU A 70 -7.04 23.04 -21.29
CA LEU A 70 -7.61 24.38 -21.12
C LEU A 70 -7.00 25.42 -22.08
N LEU A 71 -5.73 25.25 -22.46
CA LEU A 71 -5.05 26.09 -23.46
C LEU A 71 -5.29 25.63 -24.91
N GLY A 72 -5.96 24.49 -25.13
CA GLY A 72 -6.20 23.91 -26.45
C GLY A 72 -4.95 23.27 -27.09
N ILE A 73 -3.94 22.92 -26.29
CA ILE A 73 -2.65 22.40 -26.76
C ILE A 73 -2.60 20.86 -26.56
N PRO A 74 -2.47 20.05 -27.62
CA PRO A 74 -2.29 18.60 -27.49
C PRO A 74 -0.95 18.23 -26.84
N TYR A 75 -0.95 17.22 -25.98
CA TYR A 75 0.18 16.87 -25.11
C TYR A 75 1.46 16.47 -25.86
N ASP A 76 1.33 15.77 -26.98
CA ASP A 76 2.41 15.21 -27.82
C ASP A 76 2.91 16.20 -28.89
N THR A 77 2.88 17.49 -28.58
CA THR A 77 3.34 18.56 -29.49
C THR A 77 4.61 19.26 -29.00
N GLU A 78 5.39 19.80 -29.93
CA GLU A 78 6.54 20.66 -29.60
C GLU A 78 6.12 21.89 -28.77
N GLU A 79 4.91 22.41 -28.99
CA GLU A 79 4.31 23.49 -28.21
C GLU A 79 4.07 23.09 -26.75
N ALA A 80 3.51 21.90 -26.50
CA ALA A 80 3.33 21.38 -25.13
C ALA A 80 4.68 21.13 -24.44
N VAL A 81 5.68 20.59 -25.15
CA VAL A 81 7.03 20.36 -24.63
C VAL A 81 7.73 21.67 -24.27
N GLU A 82 7.62 22.70 -25.12
CA GLU A 82 8.17 24.03 -24.84
C GLU A 82 7.41 24.75 -23.72
N LEU A 83 6.09 24.56 -23.62
CA LEU A 83 5.33 25.06 -22.48
C LEU A 83 5.78 24.38 -21.17
N GLY A 84 6.01 23.06 -21.17
CA GLY A 84 6.55 22.33 -20.02
C GLY A 84 7.92 22.86 -19.58
N ARG A 85 8.82 23.10 -20.55
CA ARG A 85 10.14 23.74 -20.32
C ARG A 85 10.00 25.12 -19.67
N ARG A 86 9.19 26.01 -20.26
CA ARG A 86 8.94 27.37 -19.75
C ARG A 86 8.29 27.37 -18.37
N LEU A 87 7.33 26.48 -18.16
CA LEU A 87 6.64 26.29 -16.88
C LEU A 87 7.64 25.90 -15.79
N MET A 88 8.45 24.86 -16.03
CA MET A 88 9.41 24.41 -15.02
C MET A 88 10.56 25.39 -14.79
N ARG A 89 10.95 26.15 -15.83
CA ARG A 89 11.88 27.28 -15.67
C ARG A 89 11.32 28.34 -14.73
N SER A 90 10.03 28.70 -14.86
CA SER A 90 9.36 29.62 -13.94
C SER A 90 9.29 29.09 -12.50
N PHE A 91 9.11 27.78 -12.31
CA PHE A 91 9.24 27.15 -10.99
C PHE A 91 10.65 27.32 -10.41
N MET A 92 11.70 27.13 -11.22
CA MET A 92 13.09 27.31 -10.77
C MET A 92 13.37 28.76 -10.41
N ASP A 93 13.11 29.71 -11.30
CA ASP A 93 13.41 31.12 -11.06
C ASP A 93 12.69 31.68 -9.81
N ASN A 94 11.45 31.25 -9.54
CA ASN A 94 10.70 31.67 -8.36
C ASN A 94 11.14 30.95 -7.07
N ALA A 95 11.42 29.64 -7.11
CA ALA A 95 11.88 28.90 -5.94
C ALA A 95 13.30 29.32 -5.52
N ASP A 96 14.15 29.63 -6.49
CA ASP A 96 15.49 30.18 -6.28
C ASP A 96 15.43 31.56 -5.64
N ALA A 97 14.57 32.45 -6.14
CA ALA A 97 14.36 33.77 -5.57
C ALA A 97 13.91 33.71 -4.09
N GLU A 98 12.92 32.87 -3.76
CA GLU A 98 12.49 32.72 -2.36
C GLU A 98 13.57 32.03 -1.49
N SER A 99 14.29 31.05 -2.02
CA SER A 99 15.40 30.39 -1.31
C SER A 99 16.54 31.37 -0.98
N LEU A 100 16.79 32.38 -1.82
CA LEU A 100 17.73 33.47 -1.53
C LEU A 100 17.18 34.43 -0.46
N VAL A 101 15.91 34.86 -0.56
CA VAL A 101 15.26 35.70 0.46
C VAL A 101 15.28 35.02 1.84
N MET A 102 14.95 33.73 1.90
CA MET A 102 15.03 32.96 3.14
C MET A 102 16.45 32.76 3.64
N ALA A 103 17.48 32.77 2.77
CA ALA A 103 18.87 32.71 3.20
C ALA A 103 19.32 34.02 3.86
N GLU A 104 18.84 35.16 3.38
CA GLU A 104 19.06 36.47 4.01
C GLU A 104 18.33 36.58 5.36
N GLU A 105 17.09 36.07 5.46
CA GLU A 105 16.29 36.09 6.69
C GLU A 105 16.75 35.07 7.76
N ARG A 106 17.15 33.86 7.34
CA ARG A 106 17.28 32.68 8.23
C ARG A 106 18.66 32.02 8.18
N GLY A 107 19.57 32.53 7.35
CA GLY A 107 20.83 31.90 6.98
C GLY A 107 20.66 30.81 5.90
N PRO A 108 21.72 30.51 5.12
CA PRO A 108 21.71 29.40 4.16
C PRO A 108 21.59 28.03 4.86
N PHE A 109 21.45 26.95 4.09
CA PHE A 109 21.54 25.61 4.67
C PHE A 109 22.94 25.39 5.29
N PRO A 110 23.06 24.71 6.45
CA PRO A 110 24.34 24.59 7.16
C PRO A 110 25.50 24.01 6.33
N ALA A 111 25.25 23.02 5.46
CA ALA A 111 26.24 22.44 4.56
C ALA A 111 26.62 23.31 3.33
N TRP A 112 26.20 24.59 3.27
CA TRP A 112 26.39 25.45 2.09
C TRP A 112 27.84 25.50 1.60
N HIS A 113 28.80 25.68 2.50
CA HIS A 113 30.22 25.82 2.15
C HIS A 113 30.86 24.55 1.57
N GLU A 114 30.23 23.38 1.76
CA GLU A 114 30.66 22.11 1.17
C GLU A 114 30.07 21.89 -0.23
N SER A 115 29.05 22.66 -0.61
CA SER A 115 28.32 22.50 -1.87
C SER A 115 29.10 22.96 -3.10
N THR A 116 28.80 22.35 -4.25
CA THR A 116 29.35 22.75 -5.56
C THR A 116 29.00 24.20 -5.92
N ALA A 117 27.80 24.66 -5.59
CA ALA A 117 27.35 26.04 -5.84
C ALA A 117 28.23 27.07 -5.10
N ALA A 118 28.57 26.81 -3.83
CA ALA A 118 29.50 27.65 -3.08
C ALA A 118 30.92 27.65 -3.70
N GLN A 119 31.39 26.51 -4.19
CA GLN A 119 32.69 26.39 -4.88
C GLN A 119 32.71 27.13 -6.24
N GLN A 120 31.55 27.27 -6.88
CA GLN A 120 31.36 28.02 -8.13
C GLN A 120 31.13 29.53 -7.90
N GLY A 121 31.05 29.98 -6.64
CA GLY A 121 30.86 31.39 -6.28
C GLY A 121 29.42 31.88 -6.43
N GLU A 122 28.44 30.97 -6.39
CA GLU A 122 27.02 31.32 -6.40
C GLU A 122 26.57 32.02 -5.10
N LYS A 123 25.35 32.56 -5.11
CA LYS A 123 24.73 33.16 -3.93
C LYS A 123 24.30 32.07 -2.92
N PRO A 124 24.42 32.33 -1.60
CA PRO A 124 24.03 31.37 -0.57
C PRO A 124 22.52 31.13 -0.56
N PHE A 125 22.09 29.89 -0.84
CA PHE A 125 20.69 29.47 -0.83
C PHE A 125 20.26 28.89 0.54
N ARG A 126 18.97 29.02 0.88
CA ARG A 126 18.38 28.40 2.08
C ARG A 126 18.27 26.88 1.97
N ASN A 127 18.12 26.35 0.75
CA ASN A 127 17.76 24.96 0.48
C ASN A 127 18.70 24.38 -0.59
N ALA A 128 19.32 23.22 -0.33
CA ALA A 128 20.28 22.61 -1.27
C ALA A 128 19.63 22.03 -2.55
N CYS A 129 18.33 21.73 -2.48
CA CYS A 129 17.49 21.39 -3.63
C CYS A 129 16.12 22.03 -3.38
N ARG A 130 15.47 22.53 -4.44
CA ARG A 130 14.17 23.19 -4.43
C ARG A 130 13.10 22.30 -5.08
N LEU A 131 13.41 21.72 -6.25
CA LEU A 131 12.41 21.18 -7.18
C LEU A 131 12.50 19.66 -7.43
N THR A 132 11.34 19.05 -7.60
CA THR A 132 11.13 17.65 -8.04
C THR A 132 9.80 17.54 -8.79
N VAL A 133 9.59 16.46 -9.54
CA VAL A 133 8.23 16.07 -9.96
C VAL A 133 7.94 14.70 -9.35
N ALA A 134 7.05 14.68 -8.35
CA ALA A 134 6.66 13.48 -7.64
C ALA A 134 5.40 12.83 -8.26
N PRO A 135 5.16 11.52 -8.04
CA PRO A 135 3.84 10.96 -8.28
C PRO A 135 2.83 11.66 -7.36
N THR A 136 1.73 12.14 -7.90
CA THR A 136 0.74 12.94 -7.15
C THR A 136 -0.58 12.23 -6.91
N GLY A 137 -0.72 10.95 -7.29
CA GLY A 137 -2.00 10.22 -7.40
C GLY A 137 -3.04 10.50 -6.30
N THR A 138 -2.67 10.48 -5.01
CA THR A 138 -3.64 10.80 -3.94
C THR A 138 -4.02 12.28 -3.87
N ILE A 139 -3.05 13.18 -4.02
CA ILE A 139 -3.27 14.64 -3.89
C ILE A 139 -3.85 15.27 -5.18
N SER A 140 -3.61 14.67 -6.34
CA SER A 140 -4.23 15.04 -7.62
C SER A 140 -5.72 14.66 -7.61
N MET A 141 -6.08 13.46 -7.13
CA MET A 141 -7.48 13.08 -6.87
C MET A 141 -8.19 14.04 -5.90
N ILE A 142 -7.54 14.46 -4.80
CA ILE A 142 -8.11 15.44 -3.85
C ILE A 142 -8.29 16.82 -4.52
N ALA A 143 -7.34 17.24 -5.35
CA ALA A 143 -7.42 18.52 -6.07
C ALA A 143 -8.41 18.52 -7.25
N GLY A 144 -8.79 17.33 -7.73
CA GLY A 144 -9.56 17.13 -8.95
C GLY A 144 -8.77 17.49 -10.20
N ALA A 145 -7.49 17.12 -10.27
CA ALA A 145 -6.54 17.47 -11.32
C ALA A 145 -5.76 16.26 -11.85
N SER A 146 -5.15 16.38 -13.03
CA SER A 146 -4.26 15.39 -13.62
C SER A 146 -3.01 15.14 -12.77
N SER A 147 -2.40 13.95 -12.88
CA SER A 147 -1.32 13.55 -11.99
C SER A 147 0.05 14.02 -12.48
N GLY A 148 0.63 15.02 -11.81
CA GLY A 148 2.02 15.43 -12.05
C GLY A 148 2.19 16.09 -13.41
N ILE A 149 3.18 15.62 -14.17
CA ILE A 149 3.34 15.93 -15.59
C ILE A 149 2.77 14.82 -16.49
N GLU A 150 2.08 13.81 -15.95
CA GLU A 150 1.52 12.72 -16.76
C GLU A 150 0.39 13.25 -17.67
N PRO A 151 0.23 12.68 -18.88
CA PRO A 151 -0.97 12.88 -19.69
C PRO A 151 -2.19 12.22 -19.03
N ILE A 152 -3.38 12.49 -19.57
CA ILE A 152 -4.61 11.85 -19.12
C ILE A 152 -4.49 10.33 -19.38
N PHE A 153 -4.73 9.50 -18.36
CA PHE A 153 -4.65 8.04 -18.51
C PHE A 153 -5.93 7.46 -19.15
N SER A 154 -7.10 7.96 -18.76
CA SER A 154 -8.39 7.65 -19.38
C SER A 154 -9.34 8.83 -19.23
N LEU A 155 -10.22 9.01 -20.22
CA LEU A 155 -11.24 10.07 -20.24
C LEU A 155 -12.51 9.67 -19.47
N ALA A 156 -12.77 8.37 -19.31
CA ALA A 156 -13.92 7.87 -18.57
C ALA A 156 -13.57 6.57 -17.83
N PHE A 157 -13.95 6.50 -16.56
CA PHE A 157 -13.92 5.30 -15.75
C PHE A 157 -15.33 4.96 -15.30
N ARG A 158 -15.73 3.69 -15.27
CA ARG A 158 -17.02 3.28 -14.68
C ARG A 158 -16.81 2.68 -13.29
N LYS A 159 -17.73 2.99 -12.37
CA LYS A 159 -17.89 2.26 -11.12
C LYS A 159 -19.26 1.62 -11.09
N GLN A 160 -19.27 0.29 -11.21
CA GLN A 160 -20.48 -0.52 -11.14
C GLN A 160 -20.99 -0.63 -9.68
N ASN A 161 -22.26 -0.99 -9.52
CA ASN A 161 -22.91 -1.26 -8.23
C ASN A 161 -22.89 -0.09 -7.23
N ILE A 162 -22.97 1.16 -7.70
CA ILE A 162 -23.35 2.29 -6.83
C ILE A 162 -24.87 2.41 -6.81
N LEU A 163 -25.47 2.63 -5.63
CA LEU A 163 -26.87 3.03 -5.39
C LEU A 163 -27.90 2.42 -6.36
N GLU A 164 -28.54 1.32 -5.95
CA GLU A 164 -29.63 0.65 -6.69
C GLU A 164 -29.19 -0.01 -8.01
N GLY A 165 -27.91 -0.36 -8.14
CA GLY A 165 -27.37 -1.09 -9.30
C GLY A 165 -27.10 -0.22 -10.53
N LYS A 166 -26.99 1.09 -10.35
CA LYS A 166 -26.65 2.02 -11.44
C LYS A 166 -25.13 2.05 -11.65
N THR A 167 -24.74 2.11 -12.92
CA THR A 167 -23.35 2.44 -13.31
C THR A 167 -23.16 3.93 -13.13
N LEU A 168 -22.11 4.34 -12.43
CA LEU A 168 -21.68 5.73 -12.38
C LEU A 168 -20.41 5.88 -13.23
N TYR A 169 -20.46 6.78 -14.20
CA TYR A 169 -19.27 7.21 -14.94
C TYR A 169 -18.56 8.33 -14.17
N TYR A 170 -17.24 8.21 -14.07
CA TYR A 170 -16.31 9.26 -13.65
C TYR A 170 -15.60 9.72 -14.90
N VAL A 171 -16.02 10.87 -15.43
CA VAL A 171 -15.50 11.45 -16.68
C VAL A 171 -14.47 12.52 -16.32
N ASP A 172 -13.46 12.72 -17.18
CA ASP A 172 -12.63 13.92 -17.11
C ASP A 172 -13.52 15.17 -17.31
N LYS A 173 -13.37 16.17 -16.44
CA LYS A 173 -14.28 17.32 -16.42
C LYS A 173 -14.08 18.27 -17.60
N ASN A 174 -12.87 18.33 -18.15
CA ASN A 174 -12.61 19.16 -19.32
C ASN A 174 -13.17 18.47 -20.57
N PHE A 175 -13.04 17.15 -20.66
CA PHE A 175 -13.67 16.32 -21.69
C PHE A 175 -15.20 16.39 -21.63
N GLU A 176 -15.81 16.16 -20.47
CA GLU A 176 -17.26 16.25 -20.22
C GLU A 176 -17.81 17.60 -20.72
N ARG A 177 -17.22 18.71 -20.24
CA ARG A 177 -17.60 20.06 -20.68
C ARG A 177 -17.48 20.26 -22.18
N ILE A 178 -16.34 19.90 -22.79
CA ILE A 178 -16.11 20.09 -24.23
C ILE A 178 -17.06 19.22 -25.06
N ALA A 179 -17.40 18.02 -24.58
CA ALA A 179 -18.36 17.11 -25.22
C ALA A 179 -19.81 17.62 -25.14
N GLU A 180 -20.21 18.21 -24.02
CA GLU A 180 -21.51 18.88 -23.87
C GLU A 180 -21.57 20.14 -24.74
N ASP A 181 -20.60 21.05 -24.63
CA ASP A 181 -20.52 22.32 -25.36
C ASP A 181 -20.55 22.13 -26.89
N ARG A 182 -19.93 21.05 -27.39
CA ARG A 182 -19.85 20.70 -28.82
C ARG A 182 -20.87 19.65 -29.27
N GLY A 183 -21.72 19.16 -28.36
CA GLY A 183 -22.88 18.31 -28.69
C GLY A 183 -22.57 16.88 -29.14
N PHE A 184 -21.41 16.30 -28.75
CA PHE A 184 -21.07 14.89 -29.01
C PHE A 184 -21.09 14.00 -27.76
N TYR A 185 -21.37 14.58 -26.57
CA TYR A 185 -21.57 13.82 -25.34
C TYR A 185 -22.75 12.84 -25.44
N SER A 186 -22.50 11.56 -25.11
CA SER A 186 -23.53 10.51 -25.09
C SER A 186 -23.16 9.37 -24.14
N ASP A 187 -24.17 8.67 -23.62
CA ASP A 187 -23.96 7.48 -22.79
C ASP A 187 -23.21 6.37 -23.55
N GLU A 188 -23.40 6.26 -24.86
CA GLU A 188 -22.69 5.28 -25.72
C GLU A 188 -21.19 5.60 -25.80
N LEU A 189 -20.83 6.88 -25.97
CA LEU A 189 -19.44 7.33 -25.98
C LEU A 189 -18.76 7.07 -24.63
N LEU A 190 -19.46 7.37 -23.52
CA LEU A 190 -18.93 7.07 -22.18
C LEU A 190 -18.79 5.57 -21.92
N GLU A 191 -19.74 4.75 -22.39
CA GLU A 191 -19.65 3.30 -22.30
C GLU A 191 -18.43 2.78 -23.08
N HIS A 192 -18.26 3.20 -24.35
CA HIS A 192 -17.10 2.87 -25.19
C HIS A 192 -15.77 3.21 -24.51
N LEU A 193 -15.59 4.47 -24.07
CA LEU A 193 -14.38 4.93 -23.39
C LEU A 193 -14.14 4.16 -22.07
N SER A 194 -15.18 3.91 -21.28
CA SER A 194 -15.07 3.17 -20.01
C SER A 194 -14.75 1.68 -20.18
N ASN A 195 -15.03 1.11 -21.35
CA ASN A 195 -14.67 -0.25 -21.73
C ASN A 195 -13.23 -0.34 -22.30
N GLY A 196 -12.48 0.77 -22.36
CA GLY A 196 -11.13 0.81 -22.90
C GLY A 196 -11.06 1.09 -24.41
N GLY A 197 -12.19 1.43 -25.05
CA GLY A 197 -12.18 1.91 -26.44
C GLY A 197 -11.53 3.29 -26.55
N SER A 198 -10.81 3.55 -27.63
CA SER A 198 -10.15 4.85 -27.83
C SER A 198 -11.13 5.92 -28.32
N LEU A 199 -10.88 7.17 -27.95
CA LEU A 199 -11.57 8.34 -28.51
C LEU A 199 -11.27 8.50 -30.00
N GLN A 200 -10.08 8.07 -30.43
CA GLN A 200 -9.61 8.23 -31.81
C GLN A 200 -10.52 7.50 -32.82
N ASP A 201 -11.14 6.40 -32.40
CA ASP A 201 -11.99 5.52 -33.23
C ASP A 201 -13.43 6.04 -33.45
N ARG A 202 -13.82 7.18 -32.85
CA ARG A 202 -15.22 7.64 -32.82
C ARG A 202 -15.52 8.72 -33.86
N ASP A 203 -16.27 8.39 -34.90
CA ASP A 203 -16.57 9.30 -36.04
C ASP A 203 -17.38 10.55 -35.65
N GLU A 204 -18.12 10.50 -34.54
CA GLU A 204 -18.90 11.63 -34.03
C GLU A 204 -18.06 12.70 -33.29
N VAL A 205 -16.80 12.39 -32.97
CA VAL A 205 -15.90 13.28 -32.24
C VAL A 205 -15.05 14.10 -33.23
N PRO A 206 -15.04 15.45 -33.16
CA PRO A 206 -14.23 16.28 -34.05
C PRO A 206 -12.72 15.99 -33.96
N ASP A 207 -12.01 16.05 -35.09
CA ASP A 207 -10.57 15.76 -35.18
C ASP A 207 -9.69 16.64 -34.28
N ASP A 208 -10.10 17.88 -34.00
CA ASP A 208 -9.37 18.78 -33.09
C ASP A 208 -9.53 18.36 -31.63
N VAL A 209 -10.70 17.83 -31.26
CA VAL A 209 -10.97 17.25 -29.93
C VAL A 209 -10.23 15.93 -29.76
N LYS A 210 -10.30 15.05 -30.77
CA LYS A 210 -9.56 13.78 -30.82
C LYS A 210 -8.08 13.99 -30.52
N ARG A 211 -7.46 14.94 -31.22
CA ARG A 211 -6.07 15.35 -31.02
C ARG A 211 -5.82 15.94 -29.62
N LEU A 212 -6.69 16.83 -29.14
CA LEU A 212 -6.53 17.47 -27.83
C LEU A 212 -6.54 16.46 -26.67
N PHE A 213 -7.30 15.38 -26.80
CA PHE A 213 -7.48 14.35 -25.78
C PHE A 213 -6.74 13.03 -26.10
N HIS A 214 -5.56 13.11 -26.72
CA HIS A 214 -4.61 11.99 -26.76
C HIS A 214 -4.32 11.51 -25.32
N VAL A 215 -4.71 10.27 -25.01
CA VAL A 215 -4.44 9.65 -23.70
C VAL A 215 -3.05 9.00 -23.64
N ALA A 216 -2.65 8.53 -22.47
CA ALA A 216 -1.34 7.94 -22.22
C ALA A 216 -0.92 6.80 -23.20
N SER A 217 -1.90 6.07 -23.76
CA SER A 217 -1.71 5.03 -24.78
C SER A 217 -1.61 5.55 -26.22
N ASP A 218 -2.16 6.73 -26.51
CA ASP A 218 -2.13 7.36 -27.84
C ASP A 218 -0.77 8.05 -28.10
N ILE A 219 -0.07 8.41 -27.02
CA ILE A 219 1.19 9.20 -27.04
C ILE A 219 2.40 8.28 -27.23
N SER A 220 3.29 8.65 -28.16
CA SER A 220 4.48 7.86 -28.45
C SER A 220 5.47 7.81 -27.26
N PRO A 221 6.22 6.69 -27.07
CA PRO A 221 7.27 6.61 -26.04
C PRO A 221 8.31 7.72 -26.16
N ARG A 222 8.63 8.13 -27.40
CA ARG A 222 9.54 9.24 -27.70
C ARG A 222 9.03 10.56 -27.10
N ASP A 223 7.74 10.87 -27.30
CA ASP A 223 7.20 12.17 -26.89
C ASP A 223 6.95 12.23 -25.37
N HIS A 224 6.65 11.08 -24.73
CA HIS A 224 6.74 10.94 -23.26
C HIS A 224 8.15 11.28 -22.74
N VAL A 225 9.22 10.79 -23.40
CA VAL A 225 10.61 11.07 -23.01
C VAL A 225 10.99 12.54 -23.24
N LEU A 226 10.60 13.13 -24.37
CA LEU A 226 10.85 14.55 -24.65
C LEU A 226 10.16 15.47 -23.65
N MET A 227 8.93 15.15 -23.25
CA MET A 227 8.25 15.89 -22.18
C MET A 227 9.02 15.77 -20.86
N GLN A 228 9.46 14.56 -20.49
CA GLN A 228 10.26 14.36 -19.28
C GLN A 228 11.56 15.19 -19.32
N ALA A 229 12.25 15.21 -20.47
CA ALA A 229 13.49 15.97 -20.65
C ALA A 229 13.27 17.48 -20.45
N ALA A 230 12.23 18.05 -21.06
CA ALA A 230 11.88 19.47 -20.93
C ALA A 230 11.66 19.90 -19.47
N PHE A 231 10.99 19.08 -18.66
CA PHE A 231 10.88 19.33 -17.22
C PHE A 231 12.21 19.10 -16.48
N GLN A 232 13.01 18.11 -16.88
CA GLN A 232 14.27 17.78 -16.21
C GLN A 232 15.30 18.92 -16.30
N GLU A 233 15.33 19.67 -17.40
CA GLU A 233 16.20 20.84 -17.62
C GLU A 233 16.17 21.86 -16.47
N SER A 234 15.00 22.05 -15.83
CA SER A 234 14.80 22.98 -14.71
C SER A 234 14.35 22.28 -13.41
N THR A 235 14.83 21.05 -13.17
CA THR A 235 14.53 20.28 -11.94
C THR A 235 15.81 19.86 -11.23
N ASP A 236 15.94 20.13 -9.91
CA ASP A 236 17.11 19.76 -9.11
C ASP A 236 17.21 18.26 -8.81
N ALA A 237 16.07 17.66 -8.44
CA ALA A 237 15.95 16.24 -8.14
C ALA A 237 15.62 15.42 -9.40
N GLY A 238 15.17 14.18 -9.22
CA GLY A 238 14.59 13.36 -10.27
C GLY A 238 13.16 13.74 -10.62
N ILE A 239 12.61 13.07 -11.62
CA ILE A 239 11.23 13.21 -12.09
C ILE A 239 10.59 11.82 -12.09
N SER A 240 9.41 11.71 -11.49
CA SER A 240 8.50 10.59 -11.70
C SER A 240 7.71 10.84 -12.98
N LYS A 241 8.06 10.12 -14.04
CA LYS A 241 7.29 10.01 -15.28
C LYS A 241 7.30 8.55 -15.72
N THR A 242 6.13 8.01 -16.03
CA THR A 242 6.02 6.73 -16.74
C THR A 242 6.08 6.96 -18.25
N ILE A 243 7.01 6.30 -18.93
CA ILE A 243 7.03 6.20 -20.39
C ILE A 243 6.17 4.99 -20.75
N ASN A 244 4.97 5.24 -21.26
CA ASN A 244 4.06 4.16 -21.66
C ASN A 244 4.45 3.64 -23.04
N PHE A 245 4.33 2.34 -23.23
CA PHE A 245 4.55 1.64 -24.50
C PHE A 245 3.34 0.77 -24.84
N PRO A 246 2.97 0.66 -26.13
CA PRO A 246 1.96 -0.29 -26.58
C PRO A 246 2.42 -1.74 -26.37
N ASN A 247 1.51 -2.70 -26.41
CA ASN A 247 1.81 -4.10 -26.05
C ASN A 247 2.84 -4.73 -27.00
N GLU A 248 2.71 -4.41 -28.28
CA GLU A 248 3.58 -4.81 -29.39
C GLU A 248 4.98 -4.19 -29.37
N ALA A 249 5.30 -3.29 -28.43
CA ALA A 249 6.62 -2.67 -28.36
C ALA A 249 7.74 -3.68 -28.13
N THR A 250 8.78 -3.54 -28.96
CA THR A 250 9.96 -4.40 -29.03
C THR A 250 10.98 -4.06 -27.94
N VAL A 251 12.07 -4.83 -27.87
CA VAL A 251 13.19 -4.51 -26.96
C VAL A 251 13.94 -3.28 -27.50
N GLU A 252 14.05 -3.18 -28.82
CA GLU A 252 14.66 -2.09 -29.56
C GLU A 252 13.94 -0.76 -29.31
N ASP A 253 12.60 -0.73 -29.31
CA ASP A 253 11.81 0.47 -28.96
C ASP A 253 12.14 1.00 -27.54
N VAL A 254 12.36 0.07 -26.59
CA VAL A 254 12.72 0.40 -25.21
C VAL A 254 14.18 0.84 -25.10
N GLU A 255 15.09 0.25 -25.88
CA GLU A 255 16.49 0.69 -25.98
C GLU A 255 16.59 2.11 -26.55
N ASP A 256 15.85 2.42 -27.62
CA ASP A 256 15.79 3.76 -28.23
C ASP A 256 15.29 4.81 -27.22
N ALA A 257 14.29 4.48 -26.39
CA ALA A 257 13.83 5.38 -25.34
C ALA A 257 14.87 5.58 -24.22
N TYR A 258 15.63 4.55 -23.86
CA TYR A 258 16.75 4.67 -22.91
C TYR A 258 17.88 5.56 -23.47
N LEU A 259 18.23 5.38 -24.74
CA LEU A 259 19.23 6.18 -25.43
C LEU A 259 18.78 7.64 -25.53
N LEU A 260 17.55 7.90 -25.98
CA LEU A 260 16.98 9.24 -26.06
C LEU A 260 16.93 9.94 -24.69
N ALA A 261 16.54 9.23 -23.63
CA ALA A 261 16.51 9.78 -22.28
C ALA A 261 17.93 10.15 -21.79
N TRP A 262 18.93 9.32 -22.09
CA TRP A 262 20.33 9.59 -21.76
C TRP A 262 20.90 10.78 -22.55
N GLU A 263 20.69 10.82 -23.87
CA GLU A 263 21.10 11.94 -24.74
C GLU A 263 20.45 13.26 -24.30
N SER A 264 19.17 13.20 -23.93
CA SER A 264 18.39 14.33 -23.42
C SER A 264 18.67 14.66 -21.93
N ARG A 265 19.65 14.00 -21.31
CA ARG A 265 20.11 14.22 -19.92
C ARG A 265 19.04 14.02 -18.85
N CYS A 266 18.08 13.12 -19.09
CA CYS A 266 17.19 12.64 -18.05
C CYS A 266 18.00 11.95 -16.93
N LYS A 267 17.68 12.23 -15.66
CA LYS A 267 18.42 11.64 -14.52
C LYS A 267 18.03 10.19 -14.22
N GLY A 268 16.96 9.73 -14.84
CA GLY A 268 16.40 8.38 -14.77
C GLY A 268 15.22 8.28 -15.74
N ILE A 269 14.72 7.08 -15.93
CA ILE A 269 13.57 6.76 -16.79
C ILE A 269 12.81 5.61 -16.14
N THR A 270 11.50 5.54 -16.35
CA THR A 270 10.67 4.40 -15.93
C THR A 270 9.75 4.05 -17.08
N VAL A 271 9.83 2.81 -17.55
CA VAL A 271 9.05 2.33 -18.70
C VAL A 271 7.93 1.41 -18.23
N TYR A 272 6.78 1.49 -18.88
CA TYR A 272 5.65 0.60 -18.67
C TYR A 272 5.10 0.16 -20.03
N ARG A 273 5.26 -1.12 -20.37
CA ARG A 273 4.64 -1.70 -21.57
C ARG A 273 3.28 -2.30 -21.20
N ALA A 274 2.25 -1.95 -21.95
CA ALA A 274 0.91 -2.53 -21.78
C ALA A 274 0.99 -4.07 -21.82
N GLY A 275 0.26 -4.75 -20.93
CA GLY A 275 0.27 -6.21 -20.84
C GLY A 275 1.59 -6.85 -20.38
N SER A 276 2.56 -6.07 -19.87
CA SER A 276 3.81 -6.62 -19.31
C SER A 276 3.68 -7.20 -17.90
N ARG A 277 2.51 -7.03 -17.25
CA ARG A 277 2.22 -7.53 -15.90
C ARG A 277 0.82 -8.14 -15.87
N GLU A 278 0.66 -9.25 -15.15
CA GLU A 278 -0.63 -9.96 -15.02
C GLU A 278 -1.73 -9.15 -14.35
N LYS A 279 -1.37 -8.11 -13.58
CA LYS A 279 -2.30 -7.17 -12.94
C LYS A 279 -1.78 -5.75 -13.13
N GLU A 280 -2.45 -4.99 -13.99
CA GLU A 280 -2.17 -3.57 -14.20
C GLU A 280 -2.77 -2.75 -13.05
N VAL A 281 -2.04 -1.76 -12.53
CA VAL A 281 -2.49 -0.91 -11.40
C VAL A 281 -3.55 0.10 -11.86
N LEU A 282 -3.52 0.46 -13.13
CA LEU A 282 -4.50 1.27 -13.83
C LEU A 282 -4.87 0.52 -15.11
N THR A 283 -6.13 0.13 -15.26
CA THR A 283 -6.64 -0.59 -16.43
C THR A 283 -7.71 0.27 -17.11
N THR A 284 -7.54 0.55 -18.40
CA THR A 284 -8.59 1.14 -19.26
C THR A 284 -9.52 0.03 -19.70
N GLY A 285 -10.64 -0.14 -18.99
CA GLY A 285 -11.54 -1.29 -19.21
C GLY A 285 -10.98 -2.60 -18.66
N THR A 286 -11.79 -3.65 -18.72
CA THR A 286 -11.45 -4.99 -18.24
C THR A 286 -11.03 -5.88 -19.41
N THR A 287 -9.85 -5.63 -19.98
CA THR A 287 -9.23 -6.48 -21.01
C THR A 287 -8.31 -7.51 -20.36
N ASP A 288 -8.90 -8.52 -19.73
CA ASP A 288 -8.16 -9.71 -19.31
C ASP A 288 -7.61 -10.45 -20.54
N SER A 289 -6.35 -10.86 -20.46
CA SER A 289 -5.56 -11.40 -21.57
C SER A 289 -6.05 -12.77 -22.06
N ALA A 290 -6.92 -12.79 -23.07
CA ALA A 290 -7.48 -14.01 -23.67
C ALA A 290 -7.08 -14.21 -25.14
N GLN A 291 -5.79 -14.35 -25.43
CA GLN A 291 -5.30 -14.91 -26.71
C GLN A 291 -4.16 -15.92 -26.51
N ALA A 292 -4.54 -17.17 -26.23
CA ALA A 292 -3.65 -18.33 -26.37
C ALA A 292 -4.40 -19.67 -26.59
N ALA A 293 -5.43 -19.69 -27.45
CA ALA A 293 -5.91 -20.91 -28.14
C ALA A 293 -7.04 -20.59 -29.14
N GLU A 294 -6.76 -20.58 -30.45
CA GLU A 294 -7.82 -20.65 -31.47
C GLU A 294 -8.29 -22.10 -31.64
N ALA A 295 -9.60 -22.34 -31.47
CA ALA A 295 -10.27 -23.55 -31.96
C ALA A 295 -11.77 -23.30 -32.22
N VAL A 296 -12.08 -22.75 -33.40
CA VAL A 296 -13.28 -22.95 -34.24
C VAL A 296 -14.63 -23.28 -33.55
N LEU A 297 -15.52 -22.28 -33.51
CA LEU A 297 -17.00 -22.29 -33.66
C LEU A 297 -17.84 -23.36 -32.91
N ASP A 298 -18.76 -22.91 -32.04
CA ASP A 298 -20.18 -22.77 -32.45
C ASP A 298 -20.99 -21.88 -31.46
N ASP A 299 -22.21 -21.52 -31.86
CA ASP A 299 -23.11 -20.51 -31.26
C ASP A 299 -23.87 -20.99 -29.99
N GLU A 300 -24.49 -20.03 -29.27
CA GLU A 300 -25.30 -20.16 -28.04
C GLU A 300 -24.60 -20.60 -26.73
N THR A 301 -24.16 -19.63 -25.90
CA THR A 301 -24.37 -19.64 -24.42
C THR A 301 -24.00 -18.28 -23.77
N PRO A 302 -24.68 -17.84 -22.69
CA PRO A 302 -24.46 -16.51 -22.10
C PRO A 302 -23.26 -16.47 -21.14
N VAL A 303 -22.34 -15.53 -21.35
CA VAL A 303 -21.14 -15.36 -20.51
C VAL A 303 -21.51 -14.66 -19.19
N SER A 304 -21.26 -15.33 -18.07
CA SER A 304 -21.55 -14.84 -16.72
C SER A 304 -20.40 -14.02 -16.14
N ILE A 305 -20.76 -12.96 -15.40
CA ILE A 305 -19.86 -12.18 -14.54
C ILE A 305 -19.15 -13.13 -13.57
N PRO A 306 -17.84 -12.96 -13.25
CA PRO A 306 -17.19 -13.72 -12.18
C PRO A 306 -17.96 -13.55 -10.88
N GLN A 307 -18.61 -14.63 -10.43
CA GLN A 307 -19.35 -14.63 -9.17
C GLN A 307 -18.37 -14.39 -8.01
N TYR A 308 -18.80 -13.61 -7.03
CA TYR A 308 -18.14 -13.58 -5.72
C TYR A 308 -17.99 -15.02 -5.22
N ILE A 309 -16.78 -15.43 -4.84
CA ILE A 309 -16.50 -16.80 -4.42
C ILE A 309 -17.21 -17.05 -3.08
N THR A 310 -18.44 -17.59 -3.17
CA THR A 310 -19.24 -17.94 -2.01
C THR A 310 -18.61 -19.12 -1.30
N PRO A 311 -18.54 -19.11 0.04
CA PRO A 311 -17.97 -20.22 0.78
C PRO A 311 -18.80 -21.50 0.56
N ALA A 312 -18.12 -22.62 0.35
CA ALA A 312 -18.75 -23.92 0.14
C ALA A 312 -19.72 -24.28 1.29
N ASP A 313 -20.82 -24.95 0.95
CA ASP A 313 -21.80 -25.42 1.92
C ASP A 313 -21.15 -26.34 2.95
N ARG A 314 -21.49 -26.13 4.22
CA ARG A 314 -20.90 -26.87 5.34
C ARG A 314 -21.52 -28.27 5.43
N PRO A 315 -20.75 -29.37 5.29
CA PRO A 315 -21.27 -30.71 5.48
C PRO A 315 -21.86 -30.93 6.88
N ALA A 316 -22.79 -31.88 7.00
CA ALA A 316 -23.43 -32.21 8.28
C ALA A 316 -22.45 -32.80 9.33
N THR A 317 -21.34 -33.40 8.86
CA THR A 317 -20.25 -33.94 9.68
C THR A 317 -18.93 -33.58 9.02
N LEU A 318 -17.95 -33.16 9.82
CA LEU A 318 -16.57 -32.92 9.42
C LEU A 318 -15.63 -33.64 10.39
N HIS A 319 -14.47 -34.08 9.90
CA HIS A 319 -13.39 -34.56 10.76
C HIS A 319 -12.46 -33.40 11.09
N GLY A 320 -11.93 -33.35 12.31
CA GLY A 320 -11.12 -32.20 12.73
C GLY A 320 -10.13 -32.53 13.83
N ILE A 321 -9.01 -31.82 13.78
CA ILE A 321 -7.87 -31.94 14.69
C ILE A 321 -7.94 -30.74 15.65
N THR A 322 -7.99 -31.00 16.95
CA THR A 322 -7.92 -29.94 17.97
C THR A 322 -6.55 -29.94 18.64
N ARG A 323 -5.79 -28.87 18.47
CA ARG A 323 -4.53 -28.62 19.18
C ARG A 323 -4.73 -27.62 20.31
N ARG A 324 -4.18 -27.94 21.48
CA ARG A 324 -4.10 -27.01 22.62
C ARG A 324 -2.81 -26.22 22.49
N VAL A 325 -2.92 -24.90 22.27
CA VAL A 325 -1.80 -23.96 22.23
C VAL A 325 -1.81 -23.09 23.48
N ARG A 326 -0.65 -22.87 24.10
CA ARG A 326 -0.49 -21.92 25.20
C ARG A 326 -0.19 -20.52 24.66
N THR A 327 -1.03 -19.56 25.01
CA THR A 327 -0.86 -18.13 24.71
C THR A 327 -0.58 -17.34 25.99
N GLY A 328 -0.18 -16.08 25.87
CA GLY A 328 -0.08 -15.15 27.01
C GLY A 328 -1.40 -14.89 27.74
N ARG A 329 -2.54 -15.22 27.13
CA ARG A 329 -3.89 -15.08 27.72
C ARG A 329 -4.49 -16.39 28.23
N GLY A 330 -3.69 -17.48 28.21
CA GLY A 330 -4.07 -18.80 28.70
C GLY A 330 -4.08 -19.87 27.61
N ASN A 331 -4.71 -21.01 27.89
CA ASN A 331 -4.81 -22.11 26.94
C ASN A 331 -5.91 -21.82 25.90
N LEU A 332 -5.50 -21.81 24.64
CA LEU A 332 -6.34 -21.75 23.45
C LEU A 332 -6.46 -23.16 22.86
N PHE A 333 -7.66 -23.55 22.46
CA PHE A 333 -7.91 -24.77 21.70
C PHE A 333 -8.24 -24.35 20.27
N VAL A 334 -7.33 -24.66 19.34
CA VAL A 334 -7.50 -24.41 17.91
C VAL A 334 -7.94 -25.72 17.27
N THR A 335 -9.16 -25.74 16.77
CA THR A 335 -9.77 -26.87 16.05
C THR A 335 -9.78 -26.54 14.57
N VAL A 336 -9.01 -27.28 13.76
CA VAL A 336 -9.08 -27.22 12.30
C VAL A 336 -9.90 -28.43 11.83
N ASN A 337 -11.00 -28.17 11.15
CA ASN A 337 -11.79 -29.20 10.50
C ASN A 337 -11.38 -29.30 9.03
N MET A 338 -11.28 -30.53 8.54
CA MET A 338 -10.84 -30.87 7.18
C MET A 338 -12.05 -31.14 6.28
N SER A 339 -11.89 -30.82 5.00
CA SER A 339 -12.82 -31.19 3.93
C SER A 339 -12.65 -32.67 3.57
N SER A 340 -13.49 -33.20 2.66
CA SER A 340 -13.42 -34.60 2.20
C SER A 340 -12.17 -34.96 1.39
N ASP A 341 -11.42 -33.94 0.98
CA ASP A 341 -10.12 -33.97 0.29
C ASP A 341 -8.95 -33.65 1.25
N ASP A 342 -9.15 -33.86 2.56
CA ASP A 342 -8.20 -33.69 3.67
C ASP A 342 -7.54 -32.29 3.82
N ARG A 343 -7.93 -31.30 3.00
CA ARG A 343 -7.48 -29.91 3.17
C ARG A 343 -8.20 -29.17 4.32
N PRO A 344 -7.56 -28.20 4.99
CA PRO A 344 -8.20 -27.31 5.96
C PRO A 344 -9.45 -26.62 5.39
N PHE A 345 -10.61 -26.83 6.00
CA PHE A 345 -11.89 -26.28 5.57
C PHE A 345 -12.38 -25.14 6.45
N GLU A 346 -12.26 -25.27 7.76
CA GLU A 346 -12.62 -24.23 8.73
C GLU A 346 -11.77 -24.35 10.00
N VAL A 347 -11.57 -23.25 10.70
CA VAL A 347 -10.79 -23.18 11.93
C VAL A 347 -11.56 -22.45 13.02
N PHE A 348 -11.59 -23.02 14.22
CA PHE A 348 -12.18 -22.42 15.42
C PHE A 348 -11.11 -22.25 16.50
N ALA A 349 -11.11 -21.11 17.18
CA ALA A 349 -10.19 -20.83 18.27
C ALA A 349 -11.00 -20.52 19.54
N THR A 350 -10.90 -21.39 20.55
CA THR A 350 -11.69 -21.27 21.79
C THR A 350 -10.81 -21.26 23.04
N HIS A 351 -11.06 -20.32 23.94
CA HIS A 351 -10.36 -20.27 25.24
C HIS A 351 -10.99 -21.26 26.22
N GLY A 352 -10.16 -21.96 27.00
CA GLY A 352 -10.64 -22.98 27.96
C GLY A 352 -11.49 -22.49 29.13
N LYS A 353 -11.70 -21.18 29.27
CA LYS A 353 -12.66 -20.53 30.18
C LYS A 353 -13.38 -19.44 29.39
N ALA A 354 -14.71 -19.45 29.40
CA ALA A 354 -15.52 -18.56 28.57
C ALA A 354 -15.67 -17.14 29.18
N GLY A 355 -15.59 -16.12 28.32
CA GLY A 355 -15.87 -14.72 28.65
C GLY A 355 -14.68 -13.77 28.41
N GLY A 356 -14.98 -12.50 28.11
CA GLY A 356 -13.99 -11.44 27.89
C GLY A 356 -13.75 -11.07 26.43
N ASN A 357 -13.00 -9.98 26.21
CA ASN A 357 -12.67 -9.44 24.88
C ASN A 357 -11.90 -10.48 24.03
N ASP A 358 -10.97 -11.20 24.64
CA ASP A 358 -10.10 -12.16 23.95
C ASP A 358 -10.85 -13.36 23.37
N ALA A 359 -11.95 -13.78 24.01
CA ALA A 359 -12.84 -14.81 23.46
C ALA A 359 -13.60 -14.29 22.23
N ALA A 360 -14.09 -13.04 22.27
CA ALA A 360 -14.77 -12.41 21.13
C ALA A 360 -13.83 -12.16 19.94
N MET A 361 -12.60 -11.74 20.20
CA MET A 361 -11.57 -11.55 19.17
C MET A 361 -11.11 -12.89 18.57
N ALA A 362 -10.93 -13.93 19.39
CA ALA A 362 -10.65 -15.29 18.91
C ALA A 362 -11.78 -15.79 17.98
N GLU A 363 -13.03 -15.57 18.36
CA GLU A 363 -14.20 -15.94 17.55
C GLU A 363 -14.27 -15.14 16.24
N ALA A 364 -14.03 -13.81 16.28
CA ALA A 364 -14.03 -12.97 15.08
C ALA A 364 -12.96 -13.39 14.07
N VAL A 365 -11.72 -13.58 14.52
CA VAL A 365 -10.59 -13.98 13.65
C VAL A 365 -10.82 -15.39 13.08
N SER A 366 -11.24 -16.34 13.91
CA SER A 366 -11.50 -17.71 13.45
C SER A 366 -12.69 -17.82 12.49
N ARG A 367 -13.73 -16.99 12.64
CA ARG A 367 -14.81 -16.85 11.64
C ARG A 367 -14.32 -16.31 10.30
N MET A 368 -13.43 -15.32 10.29
CA MET A 368 -12.88 -14.75 9.05
C MET A 368 -11.92 -15.72 8.35
N ALA A 369 -11.04 -16.39 9.10
CA ALA A 369 -10.17 -17.44 8.56
C ALA A 369 -10.99 -18.62 7.99
N SER A 370 -12.03 -19.06 8.70
CA SER A 370 -12.96 -20.08 8.20
C SER A 370 -13.73 -19.65 6.95
N LEU A 371 -14.06 -18.36 6.80
CA LEU A 371 -14.69 -17.85 5.60
C LEU A 371 -13.75 -17.96 4.39
N ALA A 372 -12.48 -17.56 4.56
CA ALA A 372 -11.46 -17.65 3.51
C ALA A 372 -11.21 -19.11 3.08
N LEU A 373 -10.97 -20.02 4.04
CA LEU A 373 -10.76 -21.45 3.76
C LEU A 373 -11.97 -22.09 3.05
N ARG A 374 -13.20 -21.80 3.50
CA ARG A 374 -14.42 -22.29 2.83
C ARG A 374 -14.65 -21.69 1.44
N SER A 375 -14.15 -20.48 1.18
CA SER A 375 -14.09 -19.89 -0.17
C SER A 375 -12.91 -20.40 -1.00
N GLY A 376 -12.13 -21.38 -0.51
CA GLY A 376 -11.07 -22.02 -1.28
C GLY A 376 -9.77 -21.21 -1.39
N ILE A 377 -9.56 -20.23 -0.50
CA ILE A 377 -8.25 -19.58 -0.34
C ILE A 377 -7.26 -20.58 0.28
N ASP A 378 -6.01 -20.52 -0.17
CA ASP A 378 -4.95 -21.42 0.28
C ASP A 378 -4.71 -21.29 1.82
N PRO A 379 -4.60 -22.40 2.57
CA PRO A 379 -4.28 -22.35 3.99
C PRO A 379 -3.00 -21.59 4.33
N VAL A 380 -1.99 -21.61 3.44
CA VAL A 380 -0.73 -20.88 3.60
C VAL A 380 -0.97 -19.37 3.48
N ASP A 381 -1.75 -18.92 2.49
CA ASP A 381 -2.13 -17.50 2.38
C ASP A 381 -2.86 -17.03 3.65
N VAL A 382 -3.79 -17.85 4.18
CA VAL A 382 -4.54 -17.54 5.40
C VAL A 382 -3.63 -17.51 6.63
N SER A 383 -2.66 -18.42 6.75
CA SER A 383 -1.73 -18.43 7.88
C SER A 383 -0.75 -17.26 7.82
N GLU A 384 -0.26 -16.87 6.64
CA GLU A 384 0.61 -15.70 6.45
C GLU A 384 -0.01 -14.40 6.95
N GLN A 385 -1.31 -14.17 6.71
CA GLN A 385 -2.00 -12.98 7.20
C GLN A 385 -2.15 -12.93 8.73
N LEU A 386 -2.07 -14.08 9.41
CA LEU A 386 -2.25 -14.20 10.86
C LEU A 386 -0.90 -14.30 11.62
N ARG A 387 0.16 -14.75 10.94
CA ARG A 387 1.50 -14.98 11.50
C ARG A 387 2.15 -13.66 11.90
N GLY A 388 2.85 -13.66 13.03
CA GLY A 388 3.61 -12.50 13.53
C GLY A 388 2.78 -11.43 14.26
N ILE A 389 1.44 -11.46 14.20
CA ILE A 389 0.59 -10.57 14.99
C ILE A 389 0.93 -10.76 16.48
N THR A 390 1.25 -9.68 17.17
CA THR A 390 1.85 -9.74 18.52
C THR A 390 0.99 -9.06 19.58
N ASP A 391 0.84 -9.75 20.71
CA ASP A 391 0.18 -9.29 21.93
C ASP A 391 1.06 -9.68 23.12
N VAL A 392 0.71 -10.72 23.89
CA VAL A 392 1.54 -11.24 25.00
C VAL A 392 2.23 -12.54 24.55
N PRO A 393 3.51 -12.50 24.15
CA PRO A 393 4.21 -13.67 23.62
C PRO A 393 4.57 -14.69 24.70
N VAL A 394 4.36 -15.98 24.40
CA VAL A 394 4.69 -17.12 25.24
C VAL A 394 5.33 -18.23 24.41
N TRP A 395 6.24 -18.99 25.01
CA TRP A 395 6.79 -20.21 24.41
C TRP A 395 5.87 -21.40 24.67
N ASP A 396 5.51 -22.14 23.62
CA ASP A 396 4.74 -23.38 23.66
C ASP A 396 5.37 -24.40 22.71
N ASP A 397 5.66 -25.60 23.23
CA ASP A 397 6.33 -26.70 22.51
C ASP A 397 7.49 -26.25 21.59
N GLY A 398 8.38 -25.40 22.11
CA GLY A 398 9.58 -24.92 21.42
C GLY A 398 9.36 -23.79 20.40
N VAL A 399 8.11 -23.35 20.18
CA VAL A 399 7.76 -22.24 19.28
C VAL A 399 7.30 -21.02 20.09
N MET A 400 7.64 -19.82 19.62
CA MET A 400 7.16 -18.57 20.21
C MET A 400 5.80 -18.20 19.61
N ILE A 401 4.76 -18.30 20.43
CA ILE A 401 3.38 -17.93 20.09
C ILE A 401 3.14 -16.50 20.58
N ARG A 402 2.97 -15.55 19.65
CA ARG A 402 2.93 -14.10 19.95
C ARG A 402 1.55 -13.57 20.33
N SER A 403 0.49 -14.22 19.87
CA SER A 403 -0.91 -13.83 20.07
C SER A 403 -1.87 -14.98 19.75
N VAL A 404 -3.19 -14.73 19.86
CA VAL A 404 -4.23 -15.67 19.42
C VAL A 404 -4.24 -15.87 17.88
N PRO A 405 -4.17 -14.83 17.03
CA PRO A 405 -3.94 -15.00 15.59
C PRO A 405 -2.67 -15.81 15.25
N ASP A 406 -1.53 -15.51 15.89
CA ASP A 406 -0.26 -16.22 15.66
C ASP A 406 -0.36 -17.71 16.07
N ALA A 407 -1.17 -18.02 17.11
CA ALA A 407 -1.50 -19.39 17.49
C ALA A 407 -2.36 -20.13 16.45
N ILE A 408 -3.27 -19.42 15.75
CA ILE A 408 -4.06 -19.99 14.65
C ILE A 408 -3.15 -20.28 13.45
N ALA A 409 -2.29 -19.32 13.07
CA ALA A 409 -1.29 -19.50 12.02
C ALA A 409 -0.40 -20.71 12.28
N SER A 410 0.20 -20.79 13.47
CA SER A 410 1.08 -21.91 13.86
C SER A 410 0.39 -23.28 13.91
N VAL A 411 -0.94 -23.35 13.97
CA VAL A 411 -1.68 -24.63 13.91
C VAL A 411 -2.05 -25.00 12.48
N LEU A 412 -2.40 -24.01 11.64
CA LEU A 412 -2.60 -24.21 10.20
C LEU A 412 -1.29 -24.67 9.53
N ASP A 413 -0.19 -23.93 9.74
CA ASP A 413 1.14 -24.23 9.19
C ASP A 413 1.55 -25.70 9.46
N ARG A 414 1.48 -26.13 10.73
CA ARG A 414 1.87 -27.50 11.10
C ARG A 414 0.94 -28.58 10.54
N ILE A 415 -0.33 -28.27 10.32
CA ILE A 415 -1.29 -29.23 9.76
C ILE A 415 -1.04 -29.40 8.25
N ASP A 416 -0.68 -28.32 7.56
CA ASP A 416 -0.30 -28.34 6.15
C ASP A 416 1.05 -29.07 5.92
N GLU A 417 2.03 -28.83 6.79
CA GLU A 417 3.29 -29.59 6.85
C GLU A 417 3.05 -31.09 7.12
N GLU A 418 2.16 -31.43 8.07
CA GLU A 418 1.82 -32.83 8.40
C GLU A 418 1.04 -33.53 7.27
N ALA A 419 0.20 -32.81 6.53
CA ALA A 419 -0.50 -33.33 5.34
C ALA A 419 0.45 -33.54 4.15
N SER A 420 1.38 -32.60 3.94
CA SER A 420 2.40 -32.66 2.89
C SER A 420 3.46 -33.75 3.11
N ALA A 421 3.55 -34.31 4.32
CA ALA A 421 4.54 -35.33 4.69
C ALA A 421 4.13 -36.79 4.41
N LEU A 422 2.97 -37.04 3.78
CA LEU A 422 2.48 -38.39 3.47
C LEU A 422 2.99 -38.91 2.11
N PRO A 423 3.64 -40.09 2.04
CA PRO A 423 4.11 -40.66 0.80
C PRO A 423 3.00 -41.38 0.02
N GLY A 424 3.04 -41.28 -1.31
CA GLY A 424 2.14 -42.01 -2.20
C GLY A 424 2.31 -43.53 -2.14
N GLN A 425 1.20 -44.25 -2.34
CA GLN A 425 1.17 -45.69 -2.63
C GLN A 425 1.82 -45.91 -4.02
N ASP A 426 2.54 -47.00 -4.31
CA ASP A 426 2.30 -48.38 -3.90
C ASP A 426 3.59 -49.26 -3.95
N GLU A 427 3.45 -50.56 -3.61
CA GLU A 427 4.44 -51.67 -3.73
C GLU A 427 5.56 -51.76 -2.66
N LEU A 428 5.90 -52.92 -2.05
CA LEU A 428 5.43 -54.31 -2.21
C LEU A 428 5.82 -55.21 -1.00
N ALA A 429 5.12 -56.36 -0.90
CA ALA A 429 5.52 -57.63 -0.27
C ALA A 429 5.41 -57.85 1.27
N GLU A 430 4.75 -58.97 1.60
CA GLU A 430 4.75 -59.62 2.92
C GLU A 430 6.13 -60.26 3.22
N GLY A 431 6.57 -60.23 4.48
CA GLY A 431 7.80 -60.92 4.91
C GLY A 431 8.14 -60.77 6.39
N GLU A 432 8.09 -61.89 7.12
CA GLU A 432 8.56 -62.08 8.50
C GLU A 432 10.03 -61.60 8.69
N SER A 433 10.58 -61.18 9.84
CA SER A 433 10.19 -61.23 11.27
C SER A 433 11.00 -60.14 12.02
N SER A 434 10.65 -59.66 13.22
CA SER A 434 10.93 -60.38 14.47
C SER A 434 10.39 -59.63 15.69
N GLN A 435 9.65 -60.32 16.56
CA GLN A 435 9.27 -59.81 17.88
C GLN A 435 10.37 -60.15 18.91
N ALA A 436 11.35 -59.27 19.05
CA ALA A 436 12.20 -59.13 20.23
C ALA A 436 12.80 -57.71 20.27
N GLU A 437 12.83 -57.07 21.44
CA GLU A 437 13.50 -55.77 21.73
C GLU A 437 12.75 -54.43 21.61
N MET A 438 11.42 -54.34 21.76
CA MET A 438 10.75 -53.05 22.09
C MET A 438 9.85 -53.06 23.35
N PHE A 439 9.81 -54.16 24.12
CA PHE A 439 9.24 -54.14 25.47
C PHE A 439 10.28 -53.71 26.51
N ASN A 440 10.56 -52.40 26.57
CA ASN A 440 11.15 -51.76 27.75
C ASN A 440 10.70 -50.28 27.81
N PRO A 441 9.92 -49.86 28.81
CA PRO A 441 9.57 -48.45 28.98
C PRO A 441 10.78 -47.65 29.51
N PRO A 442 11.05 -46.44 28.99
CA PRO A 442 12.08 -45.56 29.56
C PRO A 442 11.69 -45.11 30.98
N SER A 443 12.70 -44.90 31.83
CA SER A 443 12.48 -44.56 33.23
C SER A 443 12.06 -43.10 33.44
N PRO A 444 11.41 -42.75 34.57
CA PRO A 444 11.04 -41.37 34.88
C PRO A 444 12.22 -40.38 34.94
N LYS A 445 13.46 -40.88 35.02
CA LYS A 445 14.69 -40.07 35.02
C LYS A 445 15.17 -39.72 33.61
N GLU A 446 14.78 -40.50 32.60
CA GLU A 446 15.07 -40.26 31.17
C GLU A 446 14.01 -39.37 30.53
N LEU A 447 12.81 -39.28 31.11
CA LEU A 447 11.70 -38.40 30.69
C LEU A 447 11.71 -37.01 31.36
N GLY A 448 12.76 -36.65 32.12
CA GLY A 448 12.98 -35.29 32.63
C GLY A 448 11.94 -34.74 33.62
N LEU A 449 11.02 -35.57 34.13
CA LEU A 449 9.97 -35.14 35.05
C LEU A 449 10.55 -34.83 36.45
N PRO A 450 10.16 -33.72 37.09
CA PRO A 450 10.68 -33.35 38.42
C PRO A 450 10.16 -34.32 39.49
N THR A 451 11.08 -34.97 40.21
CA THR A 451 10.75 -35.77 41.40
C THR A 451 10.71 -34.88 42.64
N THR A 452 9.61 -35.00 43.41
CA THR A 452 9.40 -34.22 44.64
C THR A 452 10.40 -34.59 45.73
N GLN A 453 11.07 -33.59 46.32
CA GLN A 453 11.64 -33.69 47.66
C GLN A 453 10.91 -32.73 48.61
N PRO A 454 10.61 -33.14 49.86
CA PRO A 454 9.93 -32.29 50.82
C PRO A 454 10.91 -31.29 51.45
N VAL A 455 10.81 -30.01 51.10
CA VAL A 455 11.47 -28.94 51.85
C VAL A 455 10.56 -28.53 53.01
N GLN A 456 10.98 -28.84 54.24
CA GLN A 456 10.34 -28.29 55.43
C GLN A 456 10.83 -26.85 55.65
N VAL A 457 9.91 -25.89 55.66
CA VAL A 457 10.14 -24.52 56.16
C VAL A 457 9.06 -24.22 57.21
N PRO A 458 9.37 -23.56 58.34
CA PRO A 458 8.43 -23.51 59.47
C PRO A 458 7.17 -22.70 59.19
N VAL A 459 6.05 -23.14 59.78
CA VAL A 459 4.84 -22.32 59.93
C VAL A 459 5.14 -21.20 60.94
N ALA A 460 5.52 -20.03 60.43
CA ALA A 460 5.46 -18.79 61.20
C ALA A 460 4.01 -18.26 61.17
N MET A 461 3.45 -17.99 62.35
CA MET A 461 2.05 -17.59 62.46
C MET A 461 1.78 -16.18 61.93
N ILE A 462 0.57 -16.01 61.39
CA ILE A 462 -0.03 -14.75 60.98
C ILE A 462 0.02 -13.73 62.13
N ASN A 463 0.53 -12.52 61.87
CA ASN A 463 0.07 -11.30 62.57
C ASN A 463 0.63 -10.01 61.93
N GLN A 464 -0.19 -9.36 61.09
CA GLN A 464 -0.60 -7.95 61.19
C GLN A 464 -1.29 -7.52 59.89
N GLU A 465 -2.49 -6.97 59.99
CA GLU A 465 -3.17 -6.31 58.86
C GLU A 465 -2.46 -4.98 58.53
N GLN A 466 -1.44 -5.01 57.68
CA GLN A 466 -0.93 -3.79 57.07
C GLN A 466 -1.92 -3.28 56.01
N ARG A 467 -2.86 -2.42 56.44
CA ARG A 467 -3.60 -1.56 55.53
C ARG A 467 -2.64 -0.55 54.90
N VAL A 468 -2.36 -0.74 53.61
CA VAL A 468 -1.67 0.25 52.78
C VAL A 468 -2.73 1.20 52.21
N GLU A 469 -2.68 2.46 52.60
CA GLU A 469 -3.53 3.51 52.00
C GLU A 469 -2.90 3.97 50.68
N VAL A 470 -3.59 3.72 49.56
CA VAL A 470 -3.19 4.14 48.22
C VAL A 470 -4.05 5.34 47.80
N PRO A 471 -3.46 6.45 47.31
CA PRO A 471 -4.24 7.63 46.93
C PRO A 471 -5.20 7.34 45.77
N VAL A 472 -6.43 7.85 45.89
CA VAL A 472 -7.50 7.64 44.91
C VAL A 472 -7.14 8.34 43.60
N GLY A 473 -6.68 7.55 42.63
CA GLY A 473 -6.18 8.01 41.33
C GLY A 473 -5.06 7.13 40.75
N ALA A 474 -4.41 6.29 41.56
CA ALA A 474 -3.31 5.42 41.12
C ALA A 474 -3.74 4.01 40.65
N TYR A 475 -5.04 3.72 40.60
CA TYR A 475 -5.55 2.41 40.17
C TYR A 475 -5.58 2.30 38.65
N SER A 476 -4.95 1.26 38.13
CA SER A 476 -5.12 0.82 36.74
C SER A 476 -6.54 0.25 36.56
N SER A 477 -7.12 0.39 35.37
CA SER A 477 -8.35 -0.34 35.01
C SER A 477 -8.10 -1.84 34.85
N GLU A 478 -6.84 -2.27 34.84
CA GLU A 478 -6.44 -3.67 34.69
C GLU A 478 -6.42 -4.41 36.03
N LEU A 479 -6.85 -5.67 36.00
CA LEU A 479 -6.83 -6.58 37.14
C LEU A 479 -5.55 -7.41 37.12
N CYS A 480 -5.00 -7.69 38.30
CA CYS A 480 -3.79 -8.49 38.46
C CYS A 480 -3.95 -9.87 37.79
N PRO A 481 -3.02 -10.29 36.90
CA PRO A 481 -3.17 -11.54 36.16
C PRO A 481 -3.12 -12.79 37.04
N GLU A 482 -2.49 -12.71 38.23
CA GLU A 482 -2.40 -13.86 39.16
C GLU A 482 -3.60 -14.05 40.09
N CYS A 483 -4.22 -12.95 40.57
CA CYS A 483 -5.25 -13.00 41.63
C CYS A 483 -6.50 -12.14 41.35
N SER A 484 -6.59 -11.53 40.17
CA SER A 484 -7.70 -10.67 39.71
C SER A 484 -8.09 -9.52 40.66
N SER A 485 -7.19 -9.12 41.55
CA SER A 485 -7.34 -7.92 42.39
C SER A 485 -6.84 -6.67 41.63
N GLY A 486 -7.33 -5.47 41.95
CA GLY A 486 -6.93 -4.25 41.25
C GLY A 486 -5.42 -3.97 41.33
N LEU A 487 -4.84 -3.49 40.21
CA LEU A 487 -3.44 -3.07 40.13
C LEU A 487 -3.29 -1.57 40.46
N ALA A 488 -2.14 -1.21 41.03
CA ALA A 488 -1.76 0.17 41.29
C ALA A 488 -0.47 0.52 40.56
N HIS A 489 -0.44 1.67 39.86
CA HIS A 489 0.72 2.12 39.09
C HIS A 489 1.60 3.06 39.94
N ILE A 490 2.77 2.58 40.36
CA ILE A 490 3.65 3.23 41.34
C ILE A 490 5.11 3.11 40.88
N GLU A 491 5.85 4.23 40.91
CA GLU A 491 7.28 4.30 40.55
C GLU A 491 7.60 3.81 39.12
N GLY A 492 6.64 3.94 38.19
CA GLY A 492 6.79 3.48 36.81
C GLY A 492 6.41 2.01 36.58
N CYS A 493 5.93 1.30 37.61
CA CYS A 493 5.55 -0.11 37.53
C CYS A 493 4.12 -0.35 38.00
N GLU A 494 3.44 -1.35 37.44
CA GLU A 494 2.21 -1.89 38.02
C GLU A 494 2.53 -2.87 39.15
N LYS A 495 1.86 -2.72 40.30
CA LYS A 495 2.05 -3.57 41.49
C LYS A 495 0.69 -4.05 42.02
N CYS A 496 0.58 -5.32 42.36
CA CYS A 496 -0.56 -5.90 43.08
C CYS A 496 -0.23 -6.09 44.56
N PHE A 497 -0.88 -5.32 45.43
CA PHE A 497 -0.68 -5.43 46.88
C PHE A 497 -1.32 -6.67 47.53
N ASN A 498 -2.09 -7.48 46.78
CA ASN A 498 -2.75 -8.68 47.32
C ASN A 498 -1.93 -9.96 47.14
N CYS A 499 -1.23 -10.15 46.00
CA CYS A 499 -0.35 -11.31 45.77
C CYS A 499 1.14 -10.98 45.60
N GLY A 500 1.51 -9.69 45.50
CA GLY A 500 2.90 -9.27 45.31
C GLY A 500 3.38 -9.19 43.86
N TYR A 501 2.53 -9.50 42.88
CA TYR A 501 2.82 -9.34 41.45
C TYR A 501 3.33 -7.92 41.14
N SER A 502 4.37 -7.80 40.31
CA SER A 502 4.87 -6.51 39.83
C SER A 502 5.38 -6.59 38.39
N LYS A 503 5.15 -5.53 37.62
CA LYS A 503 5.53 -5.39 36.22
C LYS A 503 6.05 -3.97 35.97
N CYS A 504 7.32 -3.88 35.58
CA CYS A 504 7.99 -2.70 35.04
C CYS A 504 8.37 -3.02 33.59
#